data_AF-A0A2S7T0E9-F1
#
_entry.id   AF-A0A2S7T0E9-F1
#
_cell.length_a   1.000
_cell.length_b   1.000
_cell.length_c   1.000
_cell.angle_alpha   90.00
_cell.angle_beta   90.00
_cell.angle_gamma   90.00
#
_symmetry.space_group_name_H-M   'P 1'
#
loop_
_entity.id
_entity.type
_entity.pdbx_description
1 polymer ?
#
loop_
_entity_poly.entity_id
_entity_poly.type
_entity_poly.pdbx_seq_one_letter_code
_entity_poly.pdbx_strand_id
1 'polypeptide(L)'
;MRHFKFLLASVGVAATLHSSAQDLNEAYNLSNMTPQGTARSIGFGSALGSIGGDFSSISVNPAGLGVYRTSELSFTPSLKINFASSDFQGVTRNDNNTRANINNFGVVFTEAPKGRRYDRRAWKAVSFAIGVNRVADFNHDYNYKGNNSTSSASLAFEADANAYPNYITPGTLAYTGVNSGVISLSTLNYYTAVPFAGGISQSNVIQERGGINEYAIALGGNYKEKLLLGATIGIPSMTYIRNSDYTETVLPTNSYNPAHFQTFTYNNQLNISGLGVNLKLGAIYKATDFIRIGAAFHTPTLYSISEVTDYGISSVVNNYQYAVSTANDLPQKRFDYSFATPLKAVLSASIILKKLGFVTADYEYVNYGTMKYYYPAGFDENTGISYKTEADQMNQAIKNNYQSASNIRVGAEIKITKYFMVRGGAGYYGNPYKTGTAMERLDISAGLGFRTKNFFADFGVVNSMYKFSEQAYSKVNYDYVASASTHALPPVATVKNTVNNVALTVGVKF
;
A
#
# COMPACT_ATOMS: atom_id res chain seq x y z
N MET A 1 -6.94 -39.71 20.31
CA MET A 1 -6.95 -38.24 20.16
C MET A 1 -6.08 -37.54 21.23
N ARG A 2 -4.78 -37.84 21.29
CA ARG A 2 -3.86 -37.22 22.27
C ARG A 2 -2.43 -36.96 21.73
N HIS A 3 -2.19 -37.14 20.43
CA HIS A 3 -0.87 -37.00 19.80
C HIS A 3 -0.77 -35.87 18.76
N PHE A 4 -1.74 -34.95 18.71
CA PHE A 4 -1.78 -33.85 17.73
C PHE A 4 -1.59 -32.46 18.37
N LYS A 5 -1.00 -32.39 19.57
CA LYS A 5 -0.80 -31.15 20.35
C LYS A 5 0.66 -30.68 20.46
N PHE A 6 1.61 -31.36 19.83
CA PHE A 6 3.05 -31.05 19.97
C PHE A 6 3.73 -30.50 18.70
N LEU A 7 2.95 -30.19 17.65
CA LEU A 7 3.49 -29.72 16.36
C LEU A 7 3.06 -28.29 15.97
N LEU A 8 2.31 -27.59 16.83
CA LEU A 8 1.98 -26.17 16.66
C LEU A 8 2.82 -25.23 17.56
N ALA A 9 3.80 -25.77 18.28
CA ALA A 9 4.47 -25.13 19.42
C ALA A 9 5.79 -24.41 19.08
N SER A 10 6.06 -23.99 17.84
CA SER A 10 7.37 -23.43 17.46
C SER A 10 7.36 -22.16 16.60
N VAL A 11 6.27 -21.38 16.54
CA VAL A 11 6.09 -20.42 15.43
C VAL A 11 6.04 -18.92 15.81
N GLY A 12 5.93 -18.52 17.08
CA GLY A 12 5.66 -17.10 17.44
C GLY A 12 6.86 -16.14 17.56
N VAL A 13 8.04 -16.62 17.96
CA VAL A 13 8.92 -15.81 18.85
C VAL A 13 9.71 -14.66 18.22
N ALA A 14 9.94 -14.62 16.90
CA ALA A 14 10.90 -13.65 16.34
C ALA A 14 10.30 -12.27 15.95
N ALA A 15 8.98 -12.08 15.98
CA ALA A 15 8.37 -10.87 15.41
C ALA A 15 8.04 -9.76 16.43
N THR A 16 7.66 -10.06 17.67
CA THR A 16 6.77 -9.10 18.36
C THR A 16 7.45 -7.98 19.15
N LEU A 17 8.79 -7.97 19.26
CA LEU A 17 9.56 -6.81 19.76
C LEU A 17 10.49 -6.17 18.70
N HIS A 18 10.60 -6.79 17.52
CA HIS A 18 11.49 -6.37 16.42
C HIS A 18 10.74 -5.96 15.13
N SER A 19 9.41 -6.13 15.06
CA SER A 19 8.57 -5.92 13.87
C SER A 19 7.81 -4.57 13.80
N SER A 20 7.95 -3.68 14.79
CA SER A 20 7.11 -2.46 14.80
C SER A 20 7.25 -1.61 13.53
N ALA A 21 8.40 -1.55 12.86
CA ALA A 21 8.55 -0.77 11.63
C ALA A 21 7.90 -1.41 10.39
N GLN A 22 7.94 -2.75 10.27
CA GLN A 22 7.37 -3.48 9.13
C GLN A 22 5.84 -3.45 9.20
N ASP A 23 5.28 -3.74 10.36
CA ASP A 23 3.83 -3.73 10.60
C ASP A 23 3.26 -2.30 10.50
N LEU A 24 4.03 -1.28 10.90
CA LEU A 24 3.63 0.11 10.70
C LEU A 24 3.56 0.47 9.21
N ASN A 25 4.56 0.10 8.40
CA ASN A 25 4.56 0.35 6.96
C ASN A 25 3.42 -0.40 6.26
N GLU A 26 3.16 -1.62 6.70
CA GLU A 26 2.00 -2.39 6.24
C GLU A 26 0.70 -1.64 6.52
N ALA A 27 0.45 -1.18 7.75
CA ALA A 27 -0.76 -0.42 8.10
C ALA A 27 -1.02 0.76 7.14
N TYR A 28 0.05 1.47 6.75
CA TYR A 28 -0.04 2.52 5.74
C TYR A 28 -0.37 1.98 4.35
N ASN A 29 0.32 0.95 3.87
CA ASN A 29 0.07 0.34 2.56
C ASN A 29 -1.39 -0.14 2.42
N LEU A 30 -1.96 -0.72 3.49
CA LEU A 30 -3.36 -1.16 3.54
C LEU A 30 -4.36 0.02 3.55
N SER A 31 -3.91 1.22 3.95
CA SER A 31 -4.75 2.40 4.15
C SER A 31 -4.64 3.46 3.07
N ASN A 32 -3.53 3.47 2.33
CA ASN A 32 -3.23 4.43 1.28
C ASN A 32 -3.99 4.11 -0.01
N MET A 33 -5.30 4.32 0.02
CA MET A 33 -6.19 4.09 -1.11
C MET A 33 -6.33 5.36 -1.95
N THR A 34 -5.87 5.31 -3.19
CA THR A 34 -6.12 6.32 -4.23
C THR A 34 -6.81 5.66 -5.43
N PRO A 35 -8.12 5.92 -5.65
CA PRO A 35 -8.85 5.36 -6.79
C PRO A 35 -8.16 5.68 -8.12
N GLN A 36 -7.81 4.63 -8.88
CA GLN A 36 -7.23 4.77 -10.21
C GLN A 36 -8.29 5.11 -11.27
N GLY A 37 -9.54 4.71 -11.05
CA GLY A 37 -10.71 5.21 -11.77
C GLY A 37 -10.69 5.11 -13.30
N THR A 38 -11.47 5.96 -13.97
CA THR A 38 -11.51 6.07 -15.43
C THR A 38 -10.35 6.94 -15.94
N ALA A 39 -10.03 6.80 -17.23
CA ALA A 39 -9.12 7.66 -17.96
C ALA A 39 -9.55 9.14 -17.92
N ARG A 40 -10.88 9.39 -17.88
CA ARG A 40 -11.41 10.74 -17.67
C ARG A 40 -11.05 11.24 -16.28
N SER A 41 -11.31 10.48 -15.20
CA SER A 41 -11.03 10.94 -13.83
C SER A 41 -9.55 11.22 -13.61
N ILE A 42 -8.66 10.32 -14.04
CA ILE A 42 -7.23 10.54 -13.86
C ILE A 42 -6.76 11.74 -14.68
N GLY A 43 -7.34 12.01 -15.86
CA GLY A 43 -6.89 13.07 -16.74
C GLY A 43 -7.07 14.49 -16.19
N PHE A 44 -7.89 14.68 -15.14
CA PHE A 44 -8.01 15.95 -14.41
C PHE A 44 -7.66 15.82 -12.92
N GLY A 45 -6.77 14.89 -12.56
CA GLY A 45 -6.25 14.77 -11.19
C GLY A 45 -7.23 14.17 -10.19
N SER A 46 -8.26 13.43 -10.65
CA SER A 46 -9.25 12.74 -9.81
C SER A 46 -9.96 13.63 -8.78
N ALA A 47 -10.07 14.93 -9.05
CA ALA A 47 -10.78 15.91 -8.22
C ALA A 47 -12.31 15.82 -8.41
N LEU A 48 -12.88 14.69 -8.00
CA LEU A 48 -14.26 14.26 -8.24
C LEU A 48 -15.25 14.69 -7.15
N GLY A 49 -14.83 15.44 -6.12
CA GLY A 49 -15.67 15.77 -4.97
C GLY A 49 -16.95 16.52 -5.32
N SER A 50 -16.93 17.44 -6.29
CA SER A 50 -18.10 18.22 -6.73
C SER A 50 -18.42 18.09 -8.22
N ILE A 51 -17.72 17.16 -8.90
CA ILE A 51 -17.93 16.79 -10.30
C ILE A 51 -18.47 15.37 -10.37
N GLY A 52 -19.45 15.14 -11.26
CA GLY A 52 -20.05 13.82 -11.46
C GLY A 52 -20.18 13.46 -12.93
N GLY A 53 -20.99 12.44 -13.22
CA GLY A 53 -21.14 11.91 -14.59
C GLY A 53 -19.91 11.14 -15.06
N ASP A 54 -19.20 10.54 -14.10
CA ASP A 54 -18.08 9.61 -14.28
C ASP A 54 -18.22 8.50 -13.23
N PHE A 55 -17.98 7.25 -13.62
CA PHE A 55 -18.20 6.10 -12.72
C PHE A 55 -17.34 6.19 -11.46
N SER A 56 -16.11 6.70 -11.57
CA SER A 56 -15.17 6.77 -10.45
C SER A 56 -15.59 7.76 -9.36
N SER A 57 -16.57 8.63 -9.63
CA SER A 57 -17.16 9.50 -8.61
C SER A 57 -17.71 8.72 -7.41
N ILE A 58 -18.18 7.48 -7.60
CA ILE A 58 -18.70 6.65 -6.49
C ILE A 58 -17.65 6.35 -5.42
N SER A 59 -16.36 6.34 -5.78
CA SER A 59 -15.25 6.09 -4.85
C SER A 59 -14.78 7.36 -4.14
N VAL A 60 -15.20 8.57 -4.57
CA VAL A 60 -14.81 9.86 -3.97
C VAL A 60 -16.01 10.58 -3.37
N ASN A 61 -17.02 10.92 -4.18
CA ASN A 61 -18.29 11.48 -3.73
C ASN A 61 -19.45 10.83 -4.49
N PRO A 62 -20.19 9.89 -3.89
CA PRO A 62 -21.27 9.17 -4.59
C PRO A 62 -22.44 10.04 -5.03
N ALA A 63 -22.59 11.28 -4.53
CA ALA A 63 -23.55 12.23 -5.08
C ALA A 63 -23.27 12.59 -6.55
N GLY A 64 -22.05 12.34 -7.04
CA GLY A 64 -21.70 12.44 -8.46
C GLY A 64 -22.59 11.60 -9.39
N LEU A 65 -23.22 10.53 -8.87
CA LEU A 65 -24.21 9.74 -9.61
C LEU A 65 -25.45 10.55 -9.97
N GLY A 66 -25.87 11.51 -9.14
CA GLY A 66 -27.03 12.36 -9.45
C GLY A 66 -26.84 13.26 -10.69
N VAL A 67 -25.64 13.34 -11.24
CA VAL A 67 -25.36 14.08 -12.48
C VAL A 67 -25.79 13.29 -13.72
N TYR A 68 -25.83 11.96 -13.65
CA TYR A 68 -26.18 11.11 -14.79
C TYR A 68 -27.60 11.38 -15.29
N ARG A 69 -27.78 11.29 -16.61
CA ARG A 69 -29.07 11.45 -17.30
C ARG A 69 -29.42 10.30 -18.24
N THR A 70 -28.47 9.40 -18.46
CA THR A 70 -28.53 8.24 -19.33
C THR A 70 -27.79 7.11 -18.63
N SER A 71 -28.11 5.87 -18.97
CA SER A 71 -27.34 4.74 -18.49
C SER A 71 -25.98 4.70 -19.21
N GLU A 72 -24.98 4.13 -18.56
CA GLU A 72 -23.60 4.12 -19.05
C GLU A 72 -22.93 2.79 -18.67
N LEU A 73 -22.19 2.21 -19.61
CA LEU A 73 -21.25 1.13 -19.34
C LEU A 73 -19.85 1.63 -19.70
N SER A 74 -18.87 1.33 -18.85
CA SER A 74 -17.49 1.78 -18.99
C SER A 74 -16.49 0.68 -18.62
N PHE A 75 -15.40 0.62 -19.36
CA PHE A 75 -14.27 -0.27 -19.12
C PHE A 75 -12.97 0.48 -19.33
N THR A 76 -12.03 0.34 -18.40
CA THR A 76 -10.77 1.10 -18.34
C THR A 76 -9.57 0.17 -18.12
N PRO A 77 -8.98 -0.40 -19.17
CA PRO A 77 -7.65 -0.98 -19.11
C PRO A 77 -6.57 0.10 -18.95
N SER A 78 -5.42 -0.35 -18.44
CA SER A 78 -4.32 0.56 -18.14
C SER A 78 -2.96 -0.14 -18.12
N LEU A 79 -1.92 0.65 -18.33
CA LEU A 79 -0.52 0.27 -18.26
C LEU A 79 0.17 1.13 -17.21
N LYS A 80 0.74 0.48 -16.20
CA LYS A 80 1.56 1.10 -15.16
C LYS A 80 3.02 0.91 -15.51
N ILE A 81 3.76 2.01 -15.61
CA ILE A 81 5.21 2.04 -15.87
C ILE A 81 5.87 2.65 -14.65
N ASN A 82 6.66 1.84 -13.94
CA ASN A 82 7.35 2.23 -12.72
C ASN A 82 8.83 2.49 -13.02
N PHE A 83 9.37 3.57 -12.44
CA PHE A 83 10.80 3.85 -12.40
C PHE A 83 11.22 4.08 -10.95
N ALA A 84 12.05 3.20 -10.41
CA ALA A 84 12.59 3.31 -9.07
C ALA A 84 14.08 3.68 -9.14
N SER A 85 14.49 4.65 -8.33
CA SER A 85 15.90 5.01 -8.11
C SER A 85 16.21 4.89 -6.63
N SER A 86 16.99 3.87 -6.26
CA SER A 86 17.33 3.54 -4.89
C SER A 86 18.74 4.01 -4.58
N ASP A 87 18.88 4.81 -3.53
CA ASP A 87 20.17 5.19 -2.95
C ASP A 87 20.40 4.43 -1.65
N PHE A 88 21.54 3.76 -1.54
CA PHE A 88 21.93 3.03 -0.33
C PHE A 88 23.44 3.06 -0.17
N GLN A 89 23.92 3.62 0.96
CA GLN A 89 25.35 3.79 1.25
C GLN A 89 26.11 4.53 0.11
N GLY A 90 25.48 5.54 -0.49
CA GLY A 90 26.05 6.35 -1.57
C GLY A 90 26.11 5.67 -2.94
N VAL A 91 25.52 4.48 -3.08
CA VAL A 91 25.39 3.77 -4.36
C VAL A 91 23.96 3.87 -4.85
N THR A 92 23.78 4.41 -6.05
CA THR A 92 22.48 4.52 -6.70
C THR A 92 22.24 3.35 -7.66
N ARG A 93 21.04 2.76 -7.60
CA ARG A 93 20.53 1.75 -8.54
C ARG A 93 19.22 2.22 -9.14
N ASN A 94 18.99 1.89 -10.41
CA ASN A 94 17.79 2.24 -11.13
C ASN A 94 17.12 0.98 -11.66
N ASP A 95 15.81 0.87 -11.47
CA ASP A 95 14.98 -0.23 -11.96
C ASP A 95 13.75 0.32 -12.69
N ASN A 96 13.24 -0.47 -13.62
CA ASN A 96 11.97 -0.20 -14.27
C ASN A 96 11.11 -1.46 -14.40
N ASN A 97 9.79 -1.27 -14.42
CA ASN A 97 8.85 -2.36 -14.63
C ASN A 97 7.59 -1.82 -15.31
N THR A 98 6.99 -2.64 -16.19
CA THR A 98 5.73 -2.32 -16.85
C THR A 98 4.72 -3.41 -16.58
N ARG A 99 3.52 -3.04 -16.13
CA ARG A 99 2.44 -3.98 -15.82
C ARG A 99 1.11 -3.49 -16.40
N ALA A 100 0.38 -4.38 -17.05
CA ALA A 100 -0.99 -4.15 -17.42
C ALA A 100 -1.92 -4.41 -16.22
N ASN A 101 -2.96 -3.60 -16.08
CA ASN A 101 -4.01 -3.78 -15.10
C ASN A 101 -5.35 -3.26 -15.64
N ILE A 102 -6.41 -3.44 -14.86
CA ILE A 102 -7.73 -2.86 -15.12
C ILE A 102 -7.99 -1.86 -13.99
N ASN A 103 -8.04 -0.58 -14.31
CA ASN A 103 -8.34 0.45 -13.32
C ASN A 103 -9.82 0.41 -12.91
N ASN A 104 -10.71 0.18 -13.88
CA ASN A 104 -12.15 0.30 -13.66
C ASN A 104 -12.98 -0.53 -14.64
N PHE A 105 -14.08 -1.09 -14.12
CA PHE A 105 -15.23 -1.53 -14.90
C PHE A 105 -16.49 -1.09 -14.16
N GLY A 106 -17.49 -0.57 -14.87
CA GLY A 106 -18.67 -0.05 -14.20
C GLY A 106 -19.88 0.13 -15.11
N VAL A 107 -21.06 -0.11 -14.53
CA VAL A 107 -22.35 0.12 -15.16
C VAL A 107 -23.18 1.03 -14.27
N VAL A 108 -23.79 2.05 -14.87
CA VAL A 108 -24.71 2.99 -14.24
C VAL A 108 -26.05 2.89 -14.94
N PHE A 109 -27.11 2.59 -14.21
CA PHE A 109 -28.49 2.63 -14.67
C PHE A 109 -29.13 3.92 -14.18
N THR A 110 -29.78 4.67 -15.08
CA THR A 110 -30.34 5.99 -14.74
C THR A 110 -31.79 6.13 -15.16
N GLU A 111 -32.65 6.47 -14.20
CA GLU A 111 -33.99 6.98 -14.47
C GLU A 111 -33.99 8.51 -14.42
N ALA A 112 -34.16 9.14 -15.59
CA ALA A 112 -34.29 10.59 -15.73
C ALA A 112 -35.62 10.94 -16.42
N PRO A 113 -36.64 11.40 -15.67
CA PRO A 113 -37.93 11.79 -16.22
C PRO A 113 -37.79 12.87 -17.31
N LYS A 114 -38.68 12.84 -18.31
CA LYS A 114 -38.74 13.83 -19.40
C LYS A 114 -40.13 14.46 -19.50
N GLY A 115 -40.20 15.66 -20.10
CA GLY A 115 -41.45 16.41 -20.30
C GLY A 115 -42.17 16.74 -18.99
N ARG A 116 -43.51 16.75 -18.99
CA ARG A 116 -44.33 17.12 -17.81
C ARG A 116 -44.00 16.33 -16.53
N ARG A 117 -43.49 15.10 -16.65
CA ARG A 117 -43.04 14.29 -15.51
C ARG A 117 -41.79 14.86 -14.85
N TYR A 118 -40.89 15.43 -15.64
CA TYR A 118 -39.71 16.14 -15.13
C TYR A 118 -40.14 17.34 -14.31
N ASP A 119 -41.09 18.15 -14.80
CA ASP A 119 -41.52 19.37 -14.10
C ASP A 119 -42.15 19.07 -12.74
N ARG A 120 -42.99 18.02 -12.68
CA ARG A 120 -43.71 17.61 -11.46
C ARG A 120 -42.85 16.90 -10.42
N ARG A 121 -41.85 16.11 -10.83
CA ARG A 121 -41.04 15.32 -9.88
C ARG A 121 -39.98 16.19 -9.21
N ALA A 122 -39.84 16.04 -7.89
CA ALA A 122 -38.74 16.67 -7.16
C ALA A 122 -37.39 16.01 -7.51
N TRP A 123 -37.35 14.68 -7.61
CA TRP A 123 -36.20 13.94 -8.09
C TRP A 123 -36.12 13.98 -9.61
N LYS A 124 -35.08 14.63 -10.12
CA LYS A 124 -34.85 14.89 -11.55
C LYS A 124 -33.99 13.81 -12.22
N ALA A 125 -33.25 13.04 -11.42
CA ALA A 125 -32.59 11.82 -11.82
C ALA A 125 -32.37 10.95 -10.58
N VAL A 126 -32.45 9.64 -10.77
CA VAL A 126 -31.97 8.64 -9.81
C VAL A 126 -31.12 7.65 -10.58
N SER A 127 -29.95 7.35 -10.06
CA SER A 127 -28.96 6.49 -10.69
C SER A 127 -28.47 5.45 -9.72
N PHE A 128 -28.46 4.21 -10.19
CA PHE A 128 -27.89 3.06 -9.50
C PHE A 128 -26.64 2.60 -10.25
N ALA A 129 -25.56 2.32 -9.53
CA ALA A 129 -24.32 1.89 -10.14
C ALA A 129 -23.77 0.64 -9.47
N ILE A 130 -23.18 -0.23 -10.28
CA ILE A 130 -22.44 -1.40 -9.84
C ILE A 130 -21.15 -1.52 -10.66
N GLY A 131 -20.07 -1.91 -10.01
CA GLY A 131 -18.82 -2.19 -10.70
C GLY A 131 -17.65 -2.30 -9.75
N VAL A 132 -16.45 -2.16 -10.30
CA VAL A 132 -15.20 -2.32 -9.57
C VAL A 132 -14.25 -1.17 -9.91
N ASN A 133 -13.64 -0.60 -8.88
CA ASN A 133 -12.55 0.36 -9.00
C ASN A 133 -11.30 -0.23 -8.34
N ARG A 134 -10.17 -0.18 -9.03
CA ARG A 134 -8.88 -0.40 -8.40
C ARG A 134 -8.53 0.82 -7.55
N VAL A 135 -8.36 0.62 -6.25
CA VAL A 135 -8.13 1.69 -5.26
C VAL A 135 -6.74 1.67 -4.66
N ALA A 136 -5.97 0.60 -4.89
CA ALA A 136 -4.55 0.54 -4.62
C ALA A 136 -3.86 -0.41 -5.62
N ASP A 137 -2.61 -0.13 -5.95
CA ASP A 137 -1.80 -0.97 -6.81
C ASP A 137 -0.40 -1.13 -6.22
N PHE A 138 -0.10 -2.34 -5.79
CA PHE A 138 1.14 -2.68 -5.10
C PHE A 138 2.24 -3.17 -6.05
N ASN A 139 2.03 -3.13 -7.37
CA ASN A 139 3.06 -3.56 -8.31
C ASN A 139 4.24 -2.60 -8.25
N HIS A 140 5.35 -3.10 -7.71
CA HIS A 140 6.55 -2.33 -7.47
C HIS A 140 7.76 -3.27 -7.46
N ASP A 141 8.81 -2.90 -8.18
CA ASP A 141 10.08 -3.62 -8.19
C ASP A 141 11.18 -2.59 -7.94
N TYR A 142 12.05 -2.89 -6.99
CA TYR A 142 13.23 -2.08 -6.70
C TYR A 142 14.31 -2.93 -6.04
N ASN A 143 15.56 -2.58 -6.29
CA ASN A 143 16.69 -3.12 -5.54
C ASN A 143 17.58 -2.01 -5.01
N TYR A 144 18.39 -2.34 -4.01
CA TYR A 144 19.47 -1.50 -3.54
C TYR A 144 20.68 -2.37 -3.21
N LYS A 145 21.88 -1.77 -3.31
CA LYS A 145 23.15 -2.41 -3.00
C LYS A 145 24.15 -1.39 -2.48
N GLY A 146 24.91 -1.74 -1.46
CA GLY A 146 25.94 -0.86 -0.91
C GLY A 146 26.81 -1.59 0.11
N ASN A 147 27.95 -0.99 0.43
CA ASN A 147 28.90 -1.57 1.37
C ASN A 147 28.59 -1.11 2.79
N ASN A 148 28.73 -2.01 3.75
CA ASN A 148 28.52 -1.75 5.17
C ASN A 148 29.63 -2.43 5.98
N SER A 149 30.11 -1.76 7.02
CA SER A 149 31.09 -2.31 7.95
C SER A 149 30.67 -2.25 9.42
N THR A 150 29.43 -1.83 9.71
CA THR A 150 28.97 -1.54 11.07
C THR A 150 27.93 -2.53 11.60
N SER A 151 27.23 -3.25 10.72
CA SER A 151 26.12 -4.12 11.11
C SER A 151 25.79 -5.18 10.06
N SER A 152 25.15 -6.27 10.50
CA SER A 152 24.70 -7.39 9.67
C SER A 152 23.30 -7.84 10.09
N ALA A 153 22.48 -8.33 9.16
CA ALA A 153 21.19 -8.93 9.51
C ALA A 153 21.34 -10.20 10.37
N SER A 154 22.51 -10.85 10.34
CA SER A 154 22.82 -12.00 11.21
C SER A 154 22.72 -11.67 12.71
N LEU A 155 22.85 -10.40 13.10
CA LEU A 155 22.73 -9.94 14.49
C LEU A 155 21.34 -10.20 15.08
N ALA A 156 20.29 -10.25 14.25
CA ALA A 156 18.95 -10.60 14.71
C ALA A 156 18.87 -12.06 15.20
N PHE A 157 19.57 -12.96 14.51
CA PHE A 157 19.65 -14.37 14.89
C PHE A 157 20.50 -14.54 16.17
N GLU A 158 21.58 -13.77 16.31
CA GLU A 158 22.42 -13.74 17.51
C GLU A 158 21.61 -13.29 18.74
N ALA A 159 20.87 -12.18 18.59
CA ALA A 159 20.05 -11.64 19.67
C ALA A 159 18.96 -12.64 20.11
N ASP A 160 18.28 -13.29 19.17
CA ASP A 160 17.27 -14.32 19.48
C ASP A 160 17.88 -15.51 20.24
N ALA A 161 19.05 -16.00 19.80
CA ALA A 161 19.73 -17.12 20.42
C ALA A 161 20.19 -16.81 21.86
N ASN A 162 20.68 -15.61 22.12
CA ASN A 162 21.13 -15.19 23.45
C ASN A 162 19.97 -14.78 24.37
N ALA A 163 18.85 -14.30 23.83
CA ALA A 163 17.64 -14.04 24.60
C ALA A 163 16.98 -15.35 25.06
N TYR A 164 17.05 -16.40 24.24
CA TYR A 164 16.38 -17.68 24.49
C TYR A 164 17.32 -18.90 24.31
N PRO A 165 18.44 -18.98 25.06
CA PRO A 165 19.47 -20.00 24.83
C PRO A 165 19.00 -21.44 25.07
N ASN A 166 17.91 -21.61 25.84
CA ASN A 166 17.31 -22.92 26.12
C ASN A 166 16.25 -23.35 25.07
N TYR A 167 15.94 -22.49 24.09
CA TYR A 167 14.85 -22.69 23.12
C TYR A 167 15.33 -22.65 21.66
N ILE A 168 16.51 -23.20 21.41
CA ILE A 168 17.10 -23.29 20.07
C ILE A 168 16.66 -24.63 19.44
N THR A 169 15.44 -24.65 18.94
CA THR A 169 14.79 -25.84 18.36
C THR A 169 14.31 -25.57 16.93
N PRO A 170 14.12 -26.61 16.10
CA PRO A 170 13.59 -26.43 14.74
C PRO A 170 12.34 -25.55 14.72
N GLY A 171 12.36 -24.50 13.89
CA GLY A 171 11.29 -23.51 13.79
C GLY A 171 11.59 -22.15 14.44
N THR A 172 12.66 -22.04 15.26
CA THR A 172 13.07 -20.74 15.82
C THR A 172 14.07 -19.99 14.95
N LEU A 173 14.13 -18.66 15.12
CA LEU A 173 15.08 -17.83 14.38
C LEU A 173 16.51 -18.20 14.79
N ALA A 174 16.79 -18.34 16.08
CA ALA A 174 18.06 -18.82 16.61
C ALA A 174 18.50 -20.14 15.97
N TYR A 175 17.62 -21.15 15.91
CA TYR A 175 17.95 -22.44 15.29
C TYR A 175 18.29 -22.29 13.81
N THR A 176 17.52 -21.47 13.09
CA THR A 176 17.77 -21.17 11.67
C THR A 176 19.13 -20.51 11.46
N GLY A 177 19.51 -19.59 12.36
CA GLY A 177 20.82 -18.96 12.34
C GLY A 177 21.97 -19.94 12.58
N VAL A 178 21.82 -20.82 13.59
CA VAL A 178 22.83 -21.85 13.92
C VAL A 178 22.96 -22.87 12.78
N ASN A 179 21.84 -23.40 12.28
CA ASN A 179 21.82 -24.44 11.25
C ASN A 179 22.36 -23.92 9.90
N SER A 180 22.11 -22.65 9.58
CA SER A 180 22.71 -22.00 8.41
C SER A 180 24.15 -21.56 8.63
N GLY A 181 24.70 -21.63 9.84
CA GLY A 181 26.07 -21.23 10.13
C GLY A 181 26.33 -19.72 10.06
N VAL A 182 25.28 -18.88 10.03
CA VAL A 182 25.42 -17.41 10.10
C VAL A 182 25.67 -16.91 11.53
N ILE A 183 25.33 -17.73 12.54
CA ILE A 183 25.75 -17.53 13.93
C ILE A 183 26.41 -18.81 14.46
N SER A 184 27.28 -18.67 15.46
CA SER A 184 27.99 -19.76 16.11
C SER A 184 28.02 -19.57 17.63
N LEU A 185 28.30 -20.64 18.37
CA LEU A 185 28.38 -20.64 19.83
C LEU A 185 29.84 -20.49 20.26
N SER A 186 30.11 -19.50 21.12
CA SER A 186 31.39 -19.37 21.84
C SER A 186 31.34 -20.14 23.18
N THR A 187 32.20 -19.81 24.14
CA THR A 187 32.19 -20.46 25.46
C THR A 187 30.90 -20.22 26.25
N LEU A 188 30.27 -19.04 26.11
CA LEU A 188 29.10 -18.67 26.91
C LEU A 188 27.96 -18.03 26.12
N ASN A 189 28.23 -17.45 24.95
CA ASN A 189 27.24 -16.72 24.16
C ASN A 189 27.30 -17.07 22.67
N TYR A 190 26.18 -16.94 21.98
CA TYR A 190 26.11 -16.94 20.53
C TYR A 190 26.67 -15.63 19.97
N TYR A 191 27.31 -15.72 18.80
CA TYR A 191 27.87 -14.59 18.07
C TYR A 191 27.69 -14.78 16.56
N THR A 192 27.61 -13.68 15.82
CA THR A 192 27.60 -13.71 14.35
C THR A 192 28.90 -14.26 13.74
N ALA A 193 28.76 -15.19 12.80
CA ALA A 193 29.86 -15.67 11.96
C ALA A 193 30.13 -14.74 10.76
N VAL A 194 29.26 -13.75 10.52
CA VAL A 194 29.38 -12.81 9.41
C VAL A 194 30.42 -11.74 9.75
N PRO A 195 31.53 -11.61 9.01
CA PRO A 195 32.63 -10.71 9.34
C PRO A 195 32.36 -9.26 8.91
N PHE A 196 31.19 -8.70 9.26
CA PHE A 196 30.78 -7.38 8.77
C PHE A 196 31.76 -6.27 9.15
N ALA A 197 32.46 -6.36 10.29
CA ALA A 197 33.45 -5.36 10.72
C ALA A 197 34.59 -5.14 9.71
N GLY A 198 34.98 -6.19 8.97
CA GLY A 198 35.98 -6.06 7.90
C GLY A 198 35.41 -5.61 6.54
N GLY A 199 34.10 -5.36 6.48
CA GLY A 199 33.38 -4.89 5.29
C GLY A 199 32.62 -6.01 4.57
N ILE A 200 31.33 -5.76 4.35
CA ILE A 200 30.42 -6.59 3.56
C ILE A 200 29.69 -5.73 2.53
N SER A 201 29.29 -6.34 1.42
CA SER A 201 28.32 -5.78 0.47
C SER A 201 26.94 -6.29 0.87
N GLN A 202 26.01 -5.39 1.14
CA GLN A 202 24.60 -5.69 1.39
C GLN A 202 23.79 -5.34 0.16
N SER A 203 22.82 -6.19 -0.20
CA SER A 203 21.86 -5.90 -1.25
C SER A 203 20.50 -6.51 -0.93
N ASN A 204 19.44 -5.89 -1.44
CA ASN A 204 18.11 -6.48 -1.39
C ASN A 204 17.43 -6.30 -2.75
N VAL A 205 16.75 -7.35 -3.20
CA VAL A 205 15.85 -7.30 -4.36
C VAL A 205 14.44 -7.48 -3.83
N ILE A 206 13.58 -6.48 -4.03
CA ILE A 206 12.21 -6.47 -3.51
C ILE A 206 11.24 -6.43 -4.69
N GLN A 207 10.28 -7.36 -4.66
CA GLN A 207 9.20 -7.48 -5.63
C GLN A 207 7.86 -7.49 -4.92
N GLU A 208 7.05 -6.47 -5.17
CA GLU A 208 5.72 -6.32 -4.61
C GLU A 208 4.67 -6.47 -5.70
N ARG A 209 3.59 -7.19 -5.43
CA ARG A 209 2.52 -7.50 -6.37
C ARG A 209 1.15 -7.39 -5.72
N GLY A 210 0.15 -7.27 -6.57
CA GLY A 210 -1.26 -7.24 -6.16
C GLY A 210 -1.81 -5.84 -6.05
N GLY A 211 -2.89 -5.66 -5.29
CA GLY A 211 -3.57 -4.40 -5.08
C GLY A 211 -4.91 -4.59 -4.40
N ILE A 212 -5.68 -3.51 -4.33
CA ILE A 212 -7.02 -3.51 -3.74
C ILE A 212 -8.03 -3.15 -4.83
N ASN A 213 -8.98 -4.06 -5.05
CA ASN A 213 -10.12 -3.85 -5.94
C ASN A 213 -11.39 -3.68 -5.11
N GLU A 214 -12.02 -2.52 -5.21
CA GLU A 214 -13.26 -2.20 -4.52
C GLU A 214 -14.46 -2.50 -5.41
N TYR A 215 -15.21 -3.54 -5.06
CA TYR A 215 -16.52 -3.80 -5.62
C TYR A 215 -17.52 -2.85 -4.96
N ALA A 216 -18.24 -2.07 -5.76
CA ALA A 216 -19.08 -0.99 -5.26
C ALA A 216 -20.51 -1.16 -5.74
N ILE A 217 -21.45 -0.94 -4.83
CA ILE A 217 -22.88 -0.74 -5.11
C ILE A 217 -23.22 0.66 -4.64
N ALA A 218 -23.74 1.48 -5.54
CA ALA A 218 -23.96 2.88 -5.29
C ALA A 218 -25.33 3.36 -5.77
N LEU A 219 -25.90 4.30 -5.03
CA LEU A 219 -27.14 4.97 -5.36
C LEU A 219 -26.92 6.47 -5.24
N GLY A 220 -27.40 7.24 -6.21
CA GLY A 220 -27.43 8.69 -6.10
C GLY A 220 -28.60 9.31 -6.83
N GLY A 221 -28.95 10.53 -6.44
CA GLY A 221 -30.10 11.23 -6.98
C GLY A 221 -29.90 12.73 -7.03
N ASN A 222 -30.66 13.38 -7.91
CA ASN A 222 -30.69 14.82 -8.09
C ASN A 222 -32.05 15.37 -7.64
N TYR A 223 -32.05 16.09 -6.54
CA TYR A 223 -33.21 16.74 -5.96
C TYR A 223 -33.30 18.19 -6.44
N LYS A 224 -34.36 18.48 -7.19
CA LYS A 224 -34.75 19.82 -7.68
C LYS A 224 -33.64 20.58 -8.41
N GLU A 225 -32.71 19.89 -9.07
CA GLU A 225 -31.53 20.51 -9.71
C GLU A 225 -30.63 21.31 -8.76
N LYS A 226 -30.78 21.14 -7.45
CA LYS A 226 -30.05 21.92 -6.44
C LYS A 226 -29.20 21.06 -5.54
N LEU A 227 -29.74 19.94 -5.06
CA LEU A 227 -29.05 19.06 -4.14
C LEU A 227 -28.91 17.68 -4.75
N LEU A 228 -27.68 17.20 -4.86
CA LEU A 228 -27.38 15.83 -5.24
C LEU A 228 -26.93 15.10 -3.98
N LEU A 229 -27.44 13.89 -3.80
CA LEU A 229 -27.11 13.02 -2.68
C LEU A 229 -26.70 11.65 -3.23
N GLY A 230 -25.82 10.96 -2.52
CA GLY A 230 -25.48 9.60 -2.85
C GLY A 230 -24.86 8.82 -1.69
N ALA A 231 -24.89 7.50 -1.84
CA ALA A 231 -24.29 6.54 -0.95
C ALA A 231 -23.62 5.43 -1.75
N THR A 232 -22.57 4.83 -1.19
CA THR A 232 -21.88 3.66 -1.76
C THR A 232 -21.51 2.70 -0.66
N ILE A 233 -21.87 1.44 -0.84
CA ILE A 233 -21.33 0.33 -0.07
C ILE A 233 -20.16 -0.23 -0.88
N GLY A 234 -18.96 -0.20 -0.30
CA GLY A 234 -17.75 -0.75 -0.90
C GLY A 234 -17.36 -2.06 -0.24
N ILE A 235 -16.97 -3.04 -1.05
CA ILE A 235 -16.43 -4.33 -0.64
C ILE A 235 -15.02 -4.43 -1.25
N PRO A 236 -13.99 -3.88 -0.60
CA PRO A 236 -12.63 -4.01 -1.07
C PRO A 236 -12.09 -5.42 -0.84
N SER A 237 -11.58 -6.02 -1.92
CA SER A 237 -10.80 -7.26 -1.90
C SER A 237 -9.34 -6.94 -2.15
N MET A 238 -8.47 -7.57 -1.36
CA MET A 238 -7.05 -7.27 -1.29
C MET A 238 -6.21 -8.51 -1.54
N THR A 239 -5.14 -8.31 -2.29
CA THR A 239 -4.01 -9.24 -2.37
C THR A 239 -2.74 -8.42 -2.39
N TYR A 240 -1.79 -8.75 -1.53
CA TYR A 240 -0.45 -8.17 -1.51
C TYR A 240 0.55 -9.30 -1.36
N ILE A 241 1.50 -9.37 -2.27
CA ILE A 241 2.59 -10.35 -2.24
C ILE A 241 3.88 -9.55 -2.25
N ARG A 242 4.77 -9.81 -1.30
CA ARG A 242 6.08 -9.21 -1.21
C ARG A 242 7.12 -10.31 -1.12
N ASN A 243 7.98 -10.38 -2.12
CA ASN A 243 9.18 -11.21 -2.11
C ASN A 243 10.40 -10.31 -1.88
N SER A 244 11.27 -10.70 -0.96
CA SER A 244 12.52 -10.00 -0.65
C SER A 244 13.66 -11.01 -0.59
N ASP A 245 14.70 -10.74 -1.37
CA ASP A 245 15.94 -11.50 -1.37
C ASP A 245 17.06 -10.60 -0.85
N TYR A 246 17.32 -10.67 0.45
CA TYR A 246 18.37 -9.91 1.11
C TYR A 246 19.66 -10.72 1.15
N THR A 247 20.76 -10.15 0.67
CA THR A 247 22.06 -10.82 0.58
C THR A 247 23.15 -9.99 1.25
N GLU A 248 24.00 -10.65 2.03
CA GLU A 248 25.26 -10.09 2.50
C GLU A 248 26.42 -10.93 2.00
N THR A 249 27.37 -10.30 1.32
CA THR A 249 28.57 -10.94 0.77
C THR A 249 29.81 -10.26 1.32
N VAL A 250 30.80 -11.04 1.75
CA VAL A 250 32.08 -10.52 2.24
C VAL A 250 32.83 -9.81 1.11
N LEU A 251 33.34 -8.61 1.40
CA LEU A 251 34.13 -7.87 0.41
C LEU A 251 35.50 -8.54 0.22
N PRO A 252 36.07 -8.53 -1.00
CA PRO A 252 37.43 -9.04 -1.23
C PRO A 252 38.52 -8.34 -0.40
N THR A 253 38.25 -7.10 0.04
CA THR A 253 39.15 -6.30 0.89
C THR A 253 39.05 -6.65 2.37
N ASN A 254 38.11 -7.51 2.76
CA ASN A 254 37.89 -7.88 4.15
C ASN A 254 39.04 -8.76 4.65
N SER A 255 39.90 -8.17 5.49
CA SER A 255 41.09 -8.82 6.04
C SER A 255 40.80 -9.61 7.32
N TYR A 256 39.56 -9.59 7.82
CA TYR A 256 39.15 -10.24 9.06
C TYR A 256 37.97 -11.18 8.80
N ASN A 257 38.25 -12.42 8.40
CA ASN A 257 37.23 -13.44 8.12
C ASN A 257 37.59 -14.79 8.77
N PRO A 258 37.60 -14.89 10.11
CA PRO A 258 38.04 -16.09 10.82
C PRO A 258 37.12 -17.31 10.60
N ALA A 259 35.85 -17.06 10.24
CA ALA A 259 34.88 -18.12 9.94
C ALA A 259 34.92 -18.59 8.47
N HIS A 260 35.78 -17.98 7.62
CA HIS A 260 35.77 -18.20 6.17
C HIS A 260 34.38 -18.03 5.53
N PHE A 261 33.57 -17.14 6.09
CA PHE A 261 32.24 -16.82 5.62
C PHE A 261 32.32 -16.13 4.24
N GLN A 262 31.44 -16.49 3.30
CA GLN A 262 31.41 -15.85 1.98
C GLN A 262 30.15 -15.01 1.80
N THR A 263 28.98 -15.62 1.97
CA THR A 263 27.70 -14.98 1.72
C THR A 263 26.58 -15.65 2.49
N PHE A 264 25.53 -14.91 2.82
CA PHE A 264 24.21 -15.49 3.04
C PHE A 264 23.15 -14.73 2.28
N THR A 265 22.07 -15.43 1.96
CA THR A 265 20.84 -14.87 1.43
C THR A 265 19.69 -15.25 2.36
N TYR A 266 18.94 -14.25 2.78
CA TYR A 266 17.70 -14.36 3.53
C TYR A 266 16.53 -14.04 2.61
N ASN A 267 15.72 -15.04 2.33
CA ASN A 267 14.53 -14.94 1.49
C ASN A 267 13.31 -14.77 2.40
N ASN A 268 12.46 -13.80 2.08
CA ASN A 268 11.19 -13.58 2.77
C ASN A 268 10.07 -13.43 1.73
N GLN A 269 9.02 -14.24 1.87
CA GLN A 269 7.80 -14.14 1.10
C GLN A 269 6.64 -13.85 2.05
N LEU A 270 6.04 -12.67 1.91
CA LEU A 270 4.83 -12.25 2.63
C LEU A 270 3.64 -12.24 1.67
N ASN A 271 2.59 -12.98 2.02
CA ASN A 271 1.33 -13.04 1.29
C ASN A 271 0.19 -12.56 2.19
N ILE A 272 -0.40 -11.42 1.86
CA ILE A 272 -1.55 -10.85 2.56
C ILE A 272 -2.78 -10.91 1.66
N SER A 273 -3.85 -11.48 2.17
CA SER A 273 -5.15 -11.51 1.51
C SER A 273 -6.22 -10.98 2.46
N GLY A 274 -7.22 -10.28 1.91
CA GLY A 274 -8.26 -9.74 2.77
C GLY A 274 -9.53 -9.32 2.03
N LEU A 275 -10.61 -9.24 2.80
CA LEU A 275 -11.90 -8.72 2.36
C LEU A 275 -12.38 -7.70 3.39
N GLY A 276 -12.87 -6.57 2.93
CA GLY A 276 -13.39 -5.53 3.80
C GLY A 276 -14.75 -5.02 3.41
N VAL A 277 -15.27 -4.12 4.24
CA VAL A 277 -16.52 -3.39 4.01
C VAL A 277 -16.37 -1.93 4.42
N ASN A 278 -16.91 -1.02 3.62
CA ASN A 278 -17.00 0.40 3.93
C ASN A 278 -18.30 1.03 3.41
N LEU A 279 -18.63 2.19 3.98
CA LEU A 279 -19.73 3.04 3.54
C LEU A 279 -19.18 4.43 3.19
N LYS A 280 -19.62 4.96 2.05
CA LYS A 280 -19.34 6.33 1.62
C LYS A 280 -20.66 7.08 1.46
N LEU A 281 -20.72 8.29 1.99
CA LEU A 281 -21.86 9.19 1.88
C LEU A 281 -21.41 10.49 1.23
N GLY A 282 -22.29 11.07 0.41
CA GLY A 282 -21.93 12.20 -0.42
C GLY A 282 -23.07 13.17 -0.66
N ALA A 283 -22.72 14.45 -0.76
CA ALA A 283 -23.62 15.51 -1.17
C ALA A 283 -22.90 16.48 -2.13
N ILE A 284 -23.64 17.01 -3.10
CA ILE A 284 -23.19 18.12 -3.96
C ILE A 284 -24.33 19.14 -4.06
N TYR A 285 -24.06 20.37 -3.66
CA TYR A 285 -24.98 21.50 -3.75
C TYR A 285 -24.61 22.42 -4.92
N LYS A 286 -25.57 22.67 -5.80
CA LYS A 286 -25.47 23.62 -6.92
C LYS A 286 -25.93 25.00 -6.45
N ALA A 287 -25.03 25.75 -5.82
CA ALA A 287 -25.32 27.08 -5.28
C ALA A 287 -25.86 28.02 -6.36
N THR A 288 -25.17 28.04 -7.51
CA THR A 288 -25.59 28.72 -8.73
C THR A 288 -25.49 27.75 -9.91
N ASP A 289 -25.83 28.20 -11.12
CA ASP A 289 -25.66 27.37 -12.32
C ASP A 289 -24.19 27.08 -12.66
N PHE A 290 -23.27 27.86 -12.10
CA PHE A 290 -21.84 27.75 -12.33
C PHE A 290 -21.05 27.34 -11.07
N ILE A 291 -21.57 27.47 -9.85
CA ILE A 291 -20.86 27.05 -8.62
C ILE A 291 -21.45 25.75 -8.09
N ARG A 292 -20.58 24.78 -7.83
CA ARG A 292 -20.90 23.55 -7.10
C ARG A 292 -20.01 23.43 -5.87
N ILE A 293 -20.59 22.98 -4.76
CA ILE A 293 -19.89 22.68 -3.52
C ILE A 293 -20.22 21.23 -3.17
N GLY A 294 -19.22 20.43 -2.88
CA GLY A 294 -19.40 19.02 -2.54
C GLY A 294 -18.78 18.68 -1.19
N ALA A 295 -19.41 17.75 -0.49
CA ALA A 295 -18.88 17.14 0.73
C ALA A 295 -19.09 15.63 0.66
N ALA A 296 -18.10 14.87 1.11
CA ALA A 296 -18.21 13.42 1.24
C ALA A 296 -17.53 12.93 2.52
N PHE A 297 -18.04 11.83 3.03
CA PHE A 297 -17.57 11.18 4.24
C PHE A 297 -17.44 9.67 3.98
N HIS A 298 -16.27 9.12 4.26
CA HIS A 298 -15.99 7.69 4.08
C HIS A 298 -15.73 7.09 5.45
N THR A 299 -16.47 6.04 5.81
CA THR A 299 -16.15 5.28 7.02
C THR A 299 -14.79 4.59 6.86
N PRO A 300 -14.14 4.22 7.97
CA PRO A 300 -13.12 3.18 7.95
C PRO A 300 -13.58 1.98 7.12
N THR A 301 -12.64 1.39 6.40
CA THR A 301 -12.82 0.02 5.90
C THR A 301 -12.41 -0.93 7.00
N LEU A 302 -13.32 -1.82 7.37
CA LEU A 302 -13.02 -2.93 8.28
C LEU A 302 -12.65 -4.14 7.43
N TYR A 303 -11.40 -4.57 7.52
CA TYR A 303 -10.88 -5.75 6.84
C TYR A 303 -10.82 -6.95 7.78
N SER A 304 -11.15 -8.11 7.24
CA SER A 304 -10.66 -9.41 7.71
C SER A 304 -9.47 -9.79 6.84
N ILE A 305 -8.33 -10.07 7.47
CA ILE A 305 -7.03 -10.29 6.82
C ILE A 305 -6.49 -11.65 7.22
N SER A 306 -5.91 -12.35 6.25
CA SER A 306 -5.08 -13.52 6.45
C SER A 306 -3.70 -13.23 5.87
N GLU A 307 -2.71 -13.27 6.75
CA GLU A 307 -1.30 -13.09 6.43
C GLU A 307 -0.59 -14.44 6.49
N VAL A 308 0.24 -14.71 5.49
CA VAL A 308 1.06 -15.90 5.41
C VAL A 308 2.49 -15.49 5.07
N THR A 309 3.44 -15.84 5.93
CA THR A 309 4.84 -15.47 5.76
C THR A 309 5.73 -16.70 5.77
N ASP A 310 6.57 -16.79 4.74
CA ASP A 310 7.54 -17.85 4.53
C ASP A 310 8.95 -17.27 4.52
N TYR A 311 9.88 -17.96 5.17
CA TYR A 311 11.25 -17.52 5.33
C TYR A 311 12.22 -18.63 4.92
N GLY A 312 13.33 -18.24 4.30
CA GLY A 312 14.42 -19.15 3.98
C GLY A 312 15.77 -18.48 4.20
N ILE A 313 16.76 -19.26 4.58
CA ILE A 313 18.14 -18.79 4.60
C ILE A 313 19.07 -19.80 3.93
N SER A 314 20.01 -19.28 3.17
CA SER A 314 21.12 -20.04 2.61
C SER A 314 22.42 -19.32 2.90
N SER A 315 23.47 -20.05 3.23
CA SER A 315 24.80 -19.48 3.45
C SER A 315 25.89 -20.33 2.81
N VAL A 316 27.05 -19.69 2.61
CA VAL A 316 28.28 -20.35 2.17
C VAL A 316 29.39 -20.00 3.15
N VAL A 317 29.93 -21.04 3.79
CA VAL A 317 31.04 -20.95 4.76
C VAL A 317 32.15 -21.91 4.32
N ASN A 318 33.35 -21.38 4.03
CA ASN A 318 34.48 -22.16 3.51
C ASN A 318 35.29 -22.83 4.62
N ASN A 319 34.76 -23.90 5.21
CA ASN A 319 35.49 -24.69 6.20
C ASN A 319 36.02 -26.00 5.57
N TYR A 320 37.03 -25.89 4.69
CA TYR A 320 37.74 -27.00 4.00
C TYR A 320 36.89 -28.03 3.21
N GLN A 321 35.57 -27.93 3.28
CA GLN A 321 34.53 -28.56 2.48
C GLN A 321 33.61 -27.40 2.10
N TYR A 322 33.34 -27.18 0.81
CA TYR A 322 32.35 -26.17 0.39
C TYR A 322 30.96 -26.62 0.86
N ALA A 323 30.59 -26.27 2.10
CA ALA A 323 29.28 -26.58 2.65
C ALA A 323 28.35 -25.40 2.34
N VAL A 324 27.45 -25.59 1.38
CA VAL A 324 26.26 -24.76 1.27
C VAL A 324 25.31 -25.23 2.37
N SER A 325 25.05 -24.38 3.36
CA SER A 325 24.08 -24.68 4.41
C SER A 325 22.77 -23.99 4.06
N THR A 326 21.73 -24.76 3.78
CA THR A 326 20.36 -24.27 3.59
C THR A 326 19.53 -24.64 4.81
N ALA A 327 18.90 -23.65 5.44
CA ALA A 327 17.92 -23.87 6.50
C ALA A 327 16.58 -23.27 6.05
N ASN A 328 15.61 -24.15 5.82
CA ASN A 328 14.21 -23.81 5.51
C ASN A 328 13.30 -24.21 6.68
N ASP A 329 13.85 -24.22 7.90
CA ASP A 329 13.22 -24.84 9.06
C ASP A 329 12.20 -23.92 9.74
N LEU A 330 12.04 -22.68 9.27
CA LEU A 330 11.00 -21.77 9.75
C LEU A 330 9.65 -22.22 9.16
N PRO A 331 8.71 -22.69 9.99
CA PRO A 331 7.39 -23.07 9.49
C PRO A 331 6.69 -21.84 8.92
N GLN A 332 5.91 -22.07 7.86
CA GLN A 332 4.99 -21.08 7.30
C GLN A 332 4.17 -20.47 8.43
N LYS A 333 4.26 -19.14 8.58
CA LYS A 333 3.56 -18.42 9.63
C LYS A 333 2.26 -17.90 9.06
N ARG A 334 1.13 -18.37 9.59
CA ARG A 334 -0.17 -17.79 9.26
C ARG A 334 -0.73 -17.03 10.44
N PHE A 335 -1.16 -15.79 10.20
CA PHE A 335 -1.83 -14.97 11.20
C PHE A 335 -3.08 -14.32 10.60
N ASP A 336 -4.23 -14.61 11.21
CA ASP A 336 -5.51 -14.08 10.79
C ASP A 336 -5.95 -12.98 11.77
N TYR A 337 -6.24 -11.79 11.27
CA TYR A 337 -6.58 -10.63 12.10
C TYR A 337 -7.55 -9.68 11.40
N SER A 338 -8.01 -8.65 12.11
CA SER A 338 -8.83 -7.59 11.53
C SER A 338 -8.11 -6.23 11.59
N PHE A 339 -8.35 -5.39 10.59
CA PHE A 339 -7.73 -4.07 10.47
C PHE A 339 -8.76 -3.02 10.08
N ALA A 340 -8.68 -1.85 10.71
CA ALA A 340 -9.50 -0.69 10.39
C ALA A 340 -8.64 0.41 9.77
N THR A 341 -9.00 0.84 8.56
CA THR A 341 -8.35 1.97 7.89
C THR A 341 -8.79 3.32 8.47
N PRO A 342 -8.09 4.42 8.16
CA PRO A 342 -8.49 5.75 8.58
C PRO A 342 -9.84 6.16 8.02
N LEU A 343 -10.53 7.01 8.78
CA LEU A 343 -11.66 7.77 8.30
C LEU A 343 -11.20 8.86 7.32
N LYS A 344 -12.03 9.16 6.30
CA LYS A 344 -11.75 10.22 5.32
C LYS A 344 -12.92 11.20 5.20
N ALA A 345 -12.60 12.48 5.07
CA ALA A 345 -13.56 13.53 4.76
C ALA A 345 -13.07 14.34 3.56
N VAL A 346 -13.98 14.65 2.63
CA VAL A 346 -13.68 15.41 1.42
C VAL A 346 -14.57 16.65 1.38
N LEU A 347 -13.95 17.80 1.14
CA LEU A 347 -14.62 19.04 0.78
C LEU A 347 -14.19 19.44 -0.62
N SER A 348 -15.08 20.03 -1.40
CA SER A 348 -14.80 20.32 -2.80
C SER A 348 -15.59 21.51 -3.31
N ALA A 349 -15.02 22.19 -4.30
CA ALA A 349 -15.66 23.28 -5.00
C ALA A 349 -15.33 23.21 -6.49
N SER A 350 -16.31 23.53 -7.33
CA SER A 350 -16.11 23.61 -8.78
C SER A 350 -16.79 24.82 -9.38
N ILE A 351 -16.16 25.36 -10.43
CA ILE A 351 -16.72 26.35 -11.33
C ILE A 351 -17.04 25.66 -12.66
N ILE A 352 -18.30 25.71 -13.09
CA ILE A 352 -18.80 25.14 -14.33
C ILE A 352 -18.90 26.26 -15.37
N LEU A 353 -18.11 26.15 -16.43
CA LEU A 353 -18.03 27.12 -17.51
C LEU A 353 -19.10 26.81 -18.58
N LYS A 354 -20.38 26.90 -18.22
CA LYS A 354 -21.53 26.58 -19.09
C LYS A 354 -21.32 25.24 -19.83
N LYS A 355 -21.24 25.30 -21.17
CA LYS A 355 -21.01 24.13 -22.04
C LYS A 355 -19.53 23.90 -22.36
N LEU A 356 -18.64 24.84 -22.01
CA LEU A 356 -17.22 24.85 -22.36
C LEU A 356 -16.39 23.89 -21.50
N GLY A 357 -16.67 23.78 -20.20
CA GLY A 357 -15.77 23.04 -19.31
C GLY A 357 -16.03 23.24 -17.83
N PHE A 358 -15.04 22.89 -17.00
CA PHE A 358 -15.04 23.17 -15.57
C PHE A 358 -13.62 23.32 -15.02
N VAL A 359 -13.53 23.94 -13.86
CA VAL A 359 -12.39 23.89 -12.94
C VAL A 359 -12.89 23.38 -11.60
N THR A 360 -12.11 22.53 -10.93
CA THR A 360 -12.51 21.89 -9.67
C THR A 360 -11.32 21.74 -8.73
N ALA A 361 -11.60 21.77 -7.44
CA ALA A 361 -10.65 21.50 -6.38
C ALA A 361 -11.28 20.66 -5.29
N ASP A 362 -10.55 19.66 -4.80
CA ASP A 362 -10.88 18.83 -3.66
C ASP A 362 -9.83 19.04 -2.57
N TYR A 363 -10.29 19.11 -1.33
CA TYR A 363 -9.50 18.98 -0.11
C TYR A 363 -9.98 17.72 0.63
N GLU A 364 -9.08 16.78 0.85
CA GLU A 364 -9.34 15.53 1.54
C GLU A 364 -8.48 15.45 2.80
N TYR A 365 -9.14 15.21 3.93
CA TYR A 365 -8.51 15.03 5.22
C TYR A 365 -8.57 13.56 5.63
N VAL A 366 -7.41 13.02 6.03
CA VAL A 366 -7.26 11.62 6.44
C VAL A 366 -6.47 11.58 7.75
N ASN A 367 -6.98 10.88 8.76
CA ASN A 367 -6.28 10.74 10.05
C ASN A 367 -5.62 9.36 10.19
N TYR A 368 -4.35 9.22 9.78
CA TYR A 368 -3.66 7.94 9.85
C TYR A 368 -3.40 7.45 11.29
N GLY A 369 -3.41 8.35 12.29
CA GLY A 369 -3.29 7.97 13.70
C GLY A 369 -4.48 7.17 14.24
N THR A 370 -5.58 7.03 13.48
CA THR A 370 -6.75 6.24 13.87
C THR A 370 -6.78 4.84 13.24
N MET A 371 -5.75 4.45 12.49
CA MET A 371 -5.61 3.06 12.03
C MET A 371 -5.60 2.12 13.24
N LYS A 372 -6.16 0.92 13.07
CA LYS A 372 -6.29 0.00 14.21
C LYS A 372 -6.22 -1.46 13.81
N TYR A 373 -5.32 -2.20 14.46
CA TYR A 373 -5.27 -3.66 14.45
C TYR A 373 -6.17 -4.22 15.55
N TYR A 374 -6.82 -5.35 15.21
CA TYR A 374 -7.62 -6.17 16.10
C TYR A 374 -7.17 -7.62 15.94
N TYR A 375 -6.42 -8.11 16.91
CA TYR A 375 -5.95 -9.49 16.92
C TYR A 375 -6.96 -10.41 17.59
N PRO A 376 -7.00 -11.70 17.21
CA PRO A 376 -7.92 -12.67 17.80
C PRO A 376 -7.62 -12.91 19.30
N ALA A 377 -8.58 -13.51 20.00
CA ALA A 377 -8.37 -13.94 21.38
C ALA A 377 -7.29 -15.03 21.43
N GLY A 378 -6.37 -14.92 22.40
CA GLY A 378 -5.26 -15.84 22.56
C GLY A 378 -4.05 -15.17 23.20
N PHE A 379 -2.98 -15.94 23.29
CA PHE A 379 -1.67 -15.50 23.73
C PHE A 379 -0.61 -16.25 22.93
N ASP A 380 0.55 -15.63 22.77
CA ASP A 380 1.74 -16.32 22.29
C ASP A 380 2.21 -17.25 23.41
N GLU A 381 2.20 -18.56 23.13
CA GLU A 381 2.55 -19.59 24.11
C GLU A 381 4.00 -19.49 24.62
N ASN A 382 4.87 -18.80 23.88
CA ASN A 382 6.29 -18.67 24.21
C ASN A 382 6.59 -17.43 25.05
N THR A 383 5.96 -16.30 24.74
CA THR A 383 6.16 -15.04 25.50
C THR A 383 5.17 -14.92 26.66
N GLY A 384 4.06 -15.68 26.63
CA GLY A 384 2.93 -15.55 27.54
C GLY A 384 2.12 -14.26 27.34
N ILE A 385 2.46 -13.46 26.32
CA ILE A 385 1.79 -12.18 26.04
C ILE A 385 0.50 -12.44 25.27
N SER A 386 -0.60 -11.84 25.71
CA SER A 386 -1.86 -11.90 24.95
C SER A 386 -1.76 -11.13 23.64
N TYR A 387 -2.29 -11.70 22.55
CA TYR A 387 -2.42 -11.03 21.26
C TYR A 387 -3.16 -9.68 21.35
N LYS A 388 -4.07 -9.52 22.32
CA LYS A 388 -4.69 -8.21 22.57
C LYS A 388 -3.66 -7.16 23.00
N THR A 389 -2.72 -7.53 23.85
CA THR A 389 -1.68 -6.64 24.36
C THR A 389 -0.75 -6.22 23.21
N GLU A 390 -0.40 -7.15 22.33
CA GLU A 390 0.41 -6.86 21.13
C GLU A 390 -0.34 -5.92 20.18
N ALA A 391 -1.63 -6.16 19.92
CA ALA A 391 -2.45 -5.25 19.14
C ALA A 391 -2.50 -3.86 19.78
N ASP A 392 -2.64 -3.75 21.10
CA ASP A 392 -2.65 -2.47 21.82
C ASP A 392 -1.31 -1.73 21.71
N GLN A 393 -0.18 -2.45 21.78
CA GLN A 393 1.16 -1.89 21.56
C GLN A 393 1.32 -1.40 20.13
N MET A 394 0.89 -2.18 19.13
CA MET A 394 0.92 -1.78 17.72
C MET A 394 0.04 -0.55 17.47
N ASN A 395 -1.16 -0.53 18.04
CA ASN A 395 -2.08 0.61 17.95
C ASN A 395 -1.51 1.87 18.62
N GLN A 396 -0.72 1.72 19.69
CA GLN A 396 -0.01 2.84 20.29
C GLN A 396 1.16 3.30 19.41
N ALA A 397 1.89 2.37 18.79
CA ALA A 397 2.94 2.68 17.82
C ALA A 397 2.35 3.44 16.62
N ILE A 398 1.17 3.06 16.12
CA ILE A 398 0.45 3.79 15.08
C ILE A 398 0.19 5.23 15.53
N LYS A 399 -0.41 5.43 16.70
CA LYS A 399 -0.70 6.78 17.22
C LYS A 399 0.56 7.63 17.40
N ASN A 400 1.66 7.01 17.79
CA ASN A 400 2.93 7.70 18.03
C ASN A 400 3.64 8.09 16.73
N ASN A 401 3.50 7.30 15.66
CA ASN A 401 4.25 7.50 14.41
C ASN A 401 3.43 8.16 13.29
N TYR A 402 2.10 8.04 13.30
CA TYR A 402 1.22 8.58 12.26
C TYR A 402 0.48 9.85 12.70
N GLN A 403 0.30 10.77 11.75
CA GLN A 403 -0.45 12.02 11.87
C GLN A 403 -1.56 12.10 10.81
N SER A 404 -2.34 13.16 10.89
CA SER A 404 -3.28 13.49 9.83
C SER A 404 -2.58 14.04 8.60
N ALA A 405 -3.04 13.64 7.42
CA ALA A 405 -2.58 14.18 6.15
C ALA A 405 -3.69 15.03 5.52
N SER A 406 -3.25 16.08 4.84
CA SER A 406 -4.09 16.93 3.98
C SER A 406 -3.73 16.66 2.53
N ASN A 407 -4.72 16.22 1.76
CA ASN A 407 -4.58 15.91 0.34
C ASN A 407 -5.35 16.97 -0.46
N ILE A 408 -4.71 17.56 -1.47
CA ILE A 408 -5.30 18.60 -2.32
C ILE A 408 -5.26 18.10 -3.76
N ARG A 409 -6.38 18.16 -4.45
CA ARG A 409 -6.46 17.83 -5.88
C ARG A 409 -7.10 18.96 -6.63
N VAL A 410 -6.54 19.34 -7.77
CA VAL A 410 -7.08 20.36 -8.66
C VAL A 410 -7.16 19.83 -10.08
N GLY A 411 -8.19 20.22 -10.80
CA GLY A 411 -8.45 19.71 -12.14
C GLY A 411 -9.24 20.67 -13.01
N ALA A 412 -9.03 20.58 -14.31
CA ALA A 412 -9.81 21.29 -15.30
C ALA A 412 -10.11 20.41 -16.52
N GLU A 413 -11.27 20.65 -17.12
CA GLU A 413 -11.69 20.05 -18.40
C GLU A 413 -12.18 21.18 -19.31
N ILE A 414 -11.70 21.23 -20.55
CA ILE A 414 -12.12 22.20 -21.57
C ILE A 414 -12.48 21.45 -22.85
N LYS A 415 -13.62 21.79 -23.44
CA LYS A 415 -14.00 21.34 -24.78
C LYS A 415 -13.32 22.21 -25.83
N ILE A 416 -12.50 21.59 -26.67
CA ILE A 416 -11.88 22.27 -27.81
C ILE A 416 -12.82 22.25 -29.01
N THR A 417 -13.58 21.17 -29.17
CA THR A 417 -14.60 21.04 -30.22
C THR A 417 -15.87 20.43 -29.64
N LYS A 418 -16.90 20.24 -30.49
CA LYS A 418 -18.12 19.52 -30.09
C LYS A 418 -17.88 18.07 -29.66
N TYR A 419 -16.77 17.45 -30.07
CA TYR A 419 -16.45 16.05 -29.80
C TYR A 419 -15.25 15.85 -28.89
N PHE A 420 -14.30 16.80 -28.89
CA PHE A 420 -13.02 16.65 -28.22
C PHE A 420 -12.88 17.53 -26.98
N MET A 421 -12.29 16.95 -25.94
CA MET A 421 -11.99 17.59 -24.67
C MET A 421 -10.53 17.39 -24.29
N VAL A 422 -9.93 18.40 -23.68
CA VAL A 422 -8.62 18.31 -23.03
C VAL A 422 -8.78 18.49 -21.54
N ARG A 423 -7.91 17.83 -20.79
CA ARG A 423 -7.94 17.79 -19.33
C ARG A 423 -6.52 17.94 -18.81
N GLY A 424 -6.42 18.59 -17.66
CA GLY A 424 -5.20 18.70 -16.89
C GLY A 424 -5.54 18.76 -15.41
N GLY A 425 -4.66 18.22 -14.59
CA GLY A 425 -4.85 18.24 -13.14
C GLY A 425 -3.58 17.92 -12.39
N ALA A 426 -3.58 18.24 -11.11
CA ALA A 426 -2.49 17.96 -10.19
C ALA A 426 -3.06 17.54 -8.83
N GLY A 427 -2.32 16.69 -8.12
CA GLY A 427 -2.66 16.23 -6.79
C GLY A 427 -1.44 16.29 -5.87
N TYR A 428 -1.61 16.81 -4.67
CA TYR A 428 -0.60 16.74 -3.61
C TYR A 428 -1.17 15.95 -2.44
N TYR A 429 -0.45 14.93 -2.01
CA TYR A 429 -0.83 14.09 -0.88
C TYR A 429 0.19 14.28 0.24
N GLY A 430 -0.31 14.72 1.40
CA GLY A 430 0.53 15.09 2.54
C GLY A 430 1.17 13.90 3.24
N ASN A 431 2.27 14.17 3.94
CA ASN A 431 3.02 13.16 4.68
C ASN A 431 2.18 12.58 5.86
N PRO A 432 1.94 11.27 5.90
CA PRO A 432 1.22 10.63 7.01
C PRO A 432 2.09 10.39 8.25
N TYR A 433 3.42 10.47 8.14
CA TYR A 433 4.36 10.19 9.24
C TYR A 433 4.72 11.44 10.04
N LYS A 434 4.79 11.34 11.37
CA LYS A 434 5.27 12.42 12.25
C LYS A 434 6.78 12.60 12.19
N THR A 435 7.51 11.51 11.97
CA THR A 435 8.98 11.44 12.01
C THR A 435 9.51 10.53 10.90
N GLY A 436 10.78 10.69 10.53
CA GLY A 436 11.41 9.90 9.48
C GLY A 436 11.28 10.53 8.09
N THR A 437 11.44 9.72 7.05
CA THR A 437 11.38 10.20 5.66
C THR A 437 9.96 10.56 5.29
N ALA A 438 9.74 11.83 4.93
CA ALA A 438 8.43 12.29 4.48
C ALA A 438 7.98 11.54 3.22
N MET A 439 6.80 10.91 3.30
CA MET A 439 6.19 10.14 2.23
C MET A 439 5.10 10.96 1.53
N GLU A 440 5.49 12.14 1.04
CA GLU A 440 4.63 13.00 0.23
C GLU A 440 4.57 12.48 -1.19
N ARG A 441 3.43 12.67 -1.85
CA ARG A 441 3.22 12.29 -3.25
C ARG A 441 2.69 13.47 -4.05
N LEU A 442 3.32 13.71 -5.20
CA LEU A 442 2.86 14.68 -6.19
C LEU A 442 2.40 13.93 -7.44
N ASP A 443 1.16 14.21 -7.85
CA ASP A 443 0.55 13.71 -9.07
C ASP A 443 0.43 14.85 -10.08
N ILE A 444 0.84 14.60 -11.31
CA ILE A 444 0.60 15.47 -12.46
C ILE A 444 -0.12 14.66 -13.52
N SER A 445 -1.22 15.19 -14.04
CA SER A 445 -2.09 14.46 -14.95
C SER A 445 -2.50 15.26 -16.17
N ALA A 446 -2.75 14.54 -17.25
CA ALA A 446 -3.30 15.06 -18.48
C ALA A 446 -4.26 14.05 -19.11
N GLY A 447 -5.22 14.53 -19.89
CA GLY A 447 -6.14 13.63 -20.58
C GLY A 447 -6.77 14.23 -21.82
N LEU A 448 -7.20 13.34 -22.70
CA LEU A 448 -7.93 13.63 -23.93
C LEU A 448 -9.24 12.86 -23.91
N GLY A 449 -10.34 13.52 -24.27
CA GLY A 449 -11.66 12.92 -24.33
C GLY A 449 -12.26 13.05 -25.71
N PHE A 450 -12.90 11.99 -26.17
CA PHE A 450 -13.74 11.95 -27.35
C PHE A 450 -15.14 11.48 -26.94
N ARG A 451 -16.17 12.26 -27.26
CA ARG A 451 -17.54 11.96 -26.84
C ARG A 451 -18.55 12.27 -27.93
N THR A 452 -19.38 11.27 -28.23
CA THR A 452 -20.57 11.37 -29.08
C THR A 452 -21.84 11.20 -28.23
N LYS A 453 -23.00 11.08 -28.88
CA LYS A 453 -24.28 10.86 -28.17
C LYS A 453 -24.33 9.52 -27.43
N ASN A 454 -23.78 8.46 -28.04
CA ASN A 454 -23.94 7.08 -27.57
C ASN A 454 -22.61 6.39 -27.22
N PHE A 455 -21.48 6.99 -27.59
CA PHE A 455 -20.16 6.40 -27.38
C PHE A 455 -19.17 7.45 -26.87
N PHE A 456 -18.24 7.04 -26.02
CA PHE A 456 -17.11 7.85 -25.62
C PHE A 456 -15.84 7.01 -25.48
N ALA A 457 -14.71 7.68 -25.71
CA ALA A 457 -13.39 7.17 -25.42
C ALA A 457 -12.59 8.27 -24.72
N ASP A 458 -11.88 7.92 -23.66
CA ASP A 458 -11.02 8.85 -22.93
C ASP A 458 -9.64 8.23 -22.78
N PHE A 459 -8.60 9.02 -23.01
CA PHE A 459 -7.21 8.68 -22.72
C PHE A 459 -6.73 9.55 -21.56
N GLY A 460 -6.05 8.96 -20.60
CA GLY A 460 -5.56 9.66 -19.42
C GLY A 460 -4.19 9.15 -19.02
N VAL A 461 -3.35 10.06 -18.53
CA VAL A 461 -2.08 9.73 -17.92
C VAL A 461 -1.95 10.48 -16.60
N VAL A 462 -1.45 9.79 -15.59
CA VAL A 462 -0.98 10.40 -14.34
C VAL A 462 0.46 9.96 -14.09
N ASN A 463 1.30 10.94 -13.80
CA ASN A 463 2.66 10.77 -13.32
C ASN A 463 2.66 11.05 -11.81
N SER A 464 2.95 10.02 -11.02
CA SER A 464 3.00 10.07 -9.56
C SER A 464 4.45 9.99 -9.10
N MET A 465 4.88 10.98 -8.34
CA MET A 465 6.24 11.08 -7.80
C MET A 465 6.19 11.03 -6.28
N TYR A 466 6.94 10.14 -5.68
CA TYR A 466 7.07 10.03 -4.24
C TYR A 466 8.41 9.42 -3.86
N LYS A 467 8.77 9.54 -2.58
CA LYS A 467 9.93 8.87 -2.00
C LYS A 467 9.53 8.15 -0.72
N PHE A 468 10.21 7.07 -0.43
CA PHE A 468 10.08 6.36 0.84
C PHE A 468 11.43 5.78 1.25
N SER A 469 11.49 5.30 2.48
CA SER A 469 12.67 4.66 3.04
C SER A 469 12.41 3.19 3.30
N GLU A 470 13.36 2.36 2.91
CA GLU A 470 13.34 0.92 3.14
C GLU A 470 14.47 0.56 4.10
N GLN A 471 14.13 -0.06 5.23
CA GLN A 471 15.13 -0.57 6.16
C GLN A 471 15.68 -1.90 5.64
N ALA A 472 17.01 -2.07 5.66
CA ALA A 472 17.66 -3.27 5.13
C ALA A 472 17.18 -4.57 5.81
N TYR A 473 16.98 -4.50 7.12
CA TYR A 473 16.49 -5.57 7.98
C TYR A 473 15.97 -4.98 9.28
N SER A 474 15.25 -5.78 10.06
CA SER A 474 14.63 -5.36 11.31
C SER A 474 15.65 -4.86 12.34
N LYS A 475 15.24 -3.89 13.16
CA LYS A 475 16.09 -3.35 14.22
C LYS A 475 16.29 -4.40 15.31
N VAL A 476 17.56 -4.69 15.62
CA VAL A 476 17.96 -5.63 16.68
C VAL A 476 17.94 -4.94 18.04
N ASN A 477 17.52 -5.65 19.10
CA ASN A 477 17.77 -5.22 20.47
C ASN A 477 19.16 -5.69 20.85
N TYR A 478 20.05 -4.72 21.03
CA TYR A 478 21.46 -4.96 21.30
C TYR A 478 21.73 -5.45 22.72
N ASP A 479 20.75 -5.41 23.63
CA ASP A 479 20.88 -5.96 25.00
C ASP A 479 21.23 -7.46 25.01
N TYR A 480 20.91 -8.18 23.92
CA TYR A 480 21.16 -9.61 23.75
C TYR A 480 22.27 -9.93 22.72
N VAL A 481 23.03 -8.93 22.30
CA VAL A 481 24.10 -9.10 21.30
C VAL A 481 25.46 -9.13 22.03
N ALA A 482 26.22 -10.21 21.84
CA ALA A 482 27.51 -10.42 22.50
C ALA A 482 28.64 -9.58 21.87
N SER A 483 28.48 -9.15 20.61
CA SER A 483 29.43 -8.28 19.91
C SER A 483 29.38 -6.83 20.46
N ALA A 484 30.23 -6.55 21.44
CA ALA A 484 30.20 -5.37 22.32
C ALA A 484 30.52 -3.98 21.70
N SER A 485 30.59 -3.80 20.37
CA SER A 485 31.23 -2.58 19.82
C SER A 485 30.63 -1.91 18.58
N THR A 486 29.34 -2.03 18.25
CA THR A 486 28.65 -1.02 17.41
C THR A 486 27.13 -1.12 17.48
N HIS A 487 26.49 -0.20 18.22
CA HIS A 487 25.03 0.01 18.22
C HIS A 487 24.58 0.73 16.92
N ALA A 488 25.01 0.27 15.75
CA ALA A 488 24.64 0.89 14.50
C ALA A 488 23.20 0.49 14.14
N LEU A 489 22.35 1.47 13.84
CA LEU A 489 21.03 1.18 13.30
C LEU A 489 21.19 0.45 11.94
N PRO A 490 20.26 -0.47 11.59
CA PRO A 490 20.23 -1.03 10.26
C PRO A 490 20.26 0.10 9.22
N PRO A 491 21.10 -0.01 8.18
CA PRO A 491 21.17 1.02 7.15
C PRO A 491 19.82 1.12 6.41
N VAL A 492 19.52 2.33 5.95
CA VAL A 492 18.26 2.65 5.29
C VAL A 492 18.52 3.03 3.84
N ALA A 493 17.81 2.39 2.93
CA ALA A 493 17.77 2.78 1.52
C ALA A 493 16.71 3.87 1.33
N THR A 494 17.00 4.87 0.51
CA THR A 494 16.00 5.85 0.07
C THR A 494 15.62 5.53 -1.37
N VAL A 495 14.34 5.26 -1.60
CA VAL A 495 13.82 4.94 -2.93
C VAL A 495 12.98 6.11 -3.43
N LYS A 496 13.41 6.72 -4.53
CA LYS A 496 12.65 7.72 -5.29
C LYS A 496 11.90 7.00 -6.39
N ASN A 497 10.58 7.14 -6.41
CA ASN A 497 9.74 6.43 -7.36
C ASN A 497 8.96 7.39 -8.26
N THR A 498 8.90 7.04 -9.53
CA THR A 498 8.07 7.71 -10.54
C THR A 498 7.19 6.68 -11.21
N VAL A 499 5.87 6.77 -10.96
CA VAL A 499 4.86 5.86 -11.49
C VAL A 499 4.06 6.56 -12.55
N ASN A 500 4.03 6.03 -13.76
CA ASN A 500 3.15 6.49 -14.82
C ASN A 500 2.00 5.51 -14.96
N ASN A 501 0.76 5.95 -14.73
CA ASN A 501 -0.43 5.16 -15.05
C ASN A 501 -1.07 5.74 -16.31
N VAL A 502 -1.04 4.97 -17.39
CA VAL A 502 -1.66 5.30 -18.68
C VAL A 502 -2.93 4.48 -18.81
N ALA A 503 -4.07 5.14 -18.97
CA ALA A 503 -5.37 4.48 -19.06
C ALA A 503 -6.14 4.88 -20.31
N LEU A 504 -6.92 3.93 -20.81
CA LEU A 504 -7.88 4.13 -21.89
C LEU A 504 -9.25 3.71 -21.37
N THR A 505 -10.23 4.60 -21.35
CA THR A 505 -11.63 4.25 -21.06
C THR A 505 -12.40 4.21 -22.36
N VAL A 506 -13.18 3.16 -22.55
CA VAL A 506 -14.22 3.10 -23.58
C VAL A 506 -15.56 2.88 -22.91
N GLY A 507 -16.60 3.51 -23.44
CA GLY A 507 -17.93 3.33 -22.90
C GLY A 507 -19.06 3.69 -23.84
N VAL A 508 -20.24 3.16 -23.51
CA VAL A 508 -21.47 3.30 -24.27
C VAL A 508 -22.57 3.86 -23.39
N LYS A 509 -23.46 4.64 -23.99
CA LYS A 509 -24.63 5.25 -23.34
C LYS A 509 -25.92 4.70 -23.95
N PHE A 510 -26.83 4.27 -23.08
CA PHE A 510 -28.10 3.65 -23.45
C PHE A 510 -29.28 4.17 -22.63
#